data_AF-A0A7C5H1X7-F1
#
_entry.id   AF-A0A7C5H1X7-F1
#
_cell.length_a   1.000
_cell.length_b   1.000
_cell.length_c   1.000
_cell.angle_alpha   90.00
_cell.angle_beta   90.00
_cell.angle_gamma   90.00
#
_symmetry.space_group_name_H-M   'P 1'
#
loop_
_entity.id
_entity.type
_entity.pdbx_description
1 polymer ?
#
loop_
_entity_poly.entity_id
_entity_poly.type
_entity_poly.pdbx_seq_one_letter_code
_entity_poly.pdbx_strand_id
1 'polypeptide(L)'
;MKYIMIGILVLFFTGCESKKDEINTQNSIENIIIDNAYVVLDNDKVMSQYRDFNQHLLDDFDIDFRTITTSNDEDIDLFANREFTKLQKESRSTSGKAILMIVNPAQDKVRLEVSMALEPIYTDAFVSYIERKGFVPYFRNDTIADAIYMASELISDRAYDAEAGKEFMPPMQSKSIGAGAKTKANIGKSNHHEKKGDNVTVSSNDTPMDVLKKYLASLKAHNTNPHLDIYTDATKTFFAQHTVTEINQNNAIRFLTPCMDSKKVTYGSDGLHAVVMNDPVKQRKCTPHFFKKEQGKWKLDIATMAQILRFNAPMDWHFDKKERLKGEAMYYAFAFDGYGLDGNGYPIESTEASEWKKYRWKYSCNGYFHPGDKKVDAHCWIAYALPGGPADIRLGLEGYDKIYGFGEGVSQKLNVTSGEFIAYLNSVPSGKIATVIIEHYYLNGKETYKFDDILNPNVEIHYETLHGIAP
;
A
#
# COMPACT_ATOMS: atom_id res chain seq x y z
N MET A 1 -17.74 26.37 -44.55
CA MET A 1 -18.85 27.28 -44.19
C MET A 1 -18.88 27.29 -42.67
N LYS A 2 -18.50 28.32 -41.89
CA LYS A 2 -18.70 29.80 -41.92
C LYS A 2 -20.13 30.27 -41.62
N TYR A 3 -20.42 30.52 -40.33
CA TYR A 3 -20.93 31.74 -39.64
C TYR A 3 -20.59 31.55 -38.13
N ILE A 4 -20.11 32.47 -37.28
CA ILE A 4 -19.82 33.94 -37.26
C ILE A 4 -20.95 34.86 -36.75
N MET A 5 -21.08 34.99 -35.42
CA MET A 5 -21.23 36.23 -34.58
C MET A 5 -21.60 35.81 -33.13
N ILE A 6 -21.15 36.33 -31.97
CA ILE A 6 -20.38 37.51 -31.46
C ILE A 6 -21.21 38.28 -30.41
N GLY A 7 -20.62 38.48 -29.22
CA GLY A 7 -20.90 39.59 -28.28
C GLY A 7 -21.51 39.20 -26.91
N ILE A 8 -21.17 39.80 -25.75
CA ILE A 8 -20.18 40.82 -25.29
C ILE A 8 -19.94 40.50 -23.79
N LEU A 9 -18.75 40.11 -23.31
CA LEU A 9 -17.65 40.90 -22.72
C LEU A 9 -17.97 41.86 -21.54
N VAL A 10 -17.50 41.53 -20.32
CA VAL A 10 -17.01 42.49 -19.30
C VAL A 10 -15.80 41.89 -18.55
N LEU A 11 -14.79 42.72 -18.25
CA LEU A 11 -13.58 42.42 -17.46
C LEU A 11 -13.56 43.33 -16.19
N PHE A 12 -12.78 43.15 -15.13
CA PHE A 12 -11.53 42.42 -14.84
C PHE A 12 -11.65 41.68 -13.47
N PHE A 13 -10.75 40.77 -13.03
CA PHE A 13 -9.38 41.02 -12.52
C PHE A 13 -8.40 39.87 -12.77
N THR A 14 -7.14 40.25 -13.01
CA THR A 14 -6.02 39.36 -13.34
C THR A 14 -5.34 38.78 -12.10
N GLY A 15 -5.43 37.46 -11.93
CA GLY A 15 -4.39 36.66 -11.30
C GLY A 15 -3.74 35.80 -12.37
N CYS A 16 -2.57 36.21 -12.90
CA CYS A 16 -1.80 35.38 -13.82
C CYS A 16 -0.96 34.38 -13.02
N GLU A 17 -1.58 33.25 -12.66
CA GLU A 17 -0.82 32.05 -12.30
C GLU A 17 -0.59 31.21 -13.57
N SER A 18 0.59 30.60 -13.68
CA SER A 18 1.18 30.27 -14.97
C SER A 18 0.75 28.88 -15.47
N LYS A 19 0.04 28.85 -16.61
CA LYS A 19 -0.22 27.62 -17.38
C LYS A 19 1.03 26.96 -17.99
N LYS A 20 2.23 27.47 -17.72
CA LYS A 20 3.48 26.78 -18.08
C LYS A 20 3.89 25.74 -17.05
N ASP A 21 3.47 25.87 -15.79
CA ASP A 21 3.96 25.01 -14.72
C ASP A 21 3.30 23.63 -14.73
N GLU A 22 2.00 23.52 -15.04
CA GLU A 22 1.31 22.22 -15.24
C GLU A 22 1.93 21.39 -16.39
N ILE A 23 2.26 22.02 -17.52
CA ILE A 23 2.80 21.31 -18.70
C ILE A 23 4.27 20.90 -18.46
N ASN A 24 5.03 21.66 -17.65
CA ASN A 24 6.41 21.30 -17.30
C ASN A 24 6.49 20.24 -16.19
N THR A 25 5.60 20.25 -15.19
CA THR A 25 5.59 19.20 -14.15
C THR A 25 5.12 17.86 -14.71
N GLN A 26 4.13 17.84 -15.61
CA GLN A 26 3.68 16.59 -16.20
C GLN A 26 4.77 15.95 -17.09
N ASN A 27 5.44 16.75 -17.94
CA ASN A 27 6.60 16.29 -18.72
C ASN A 27 7.83 15.91 -17.84
N SER A 28 8.02 16.48 -16.64
CA SER A 28 9.17 16.12 -15.79
C SER A 28 8.93 14.84 -14.98
N ILE A 29 7.67 14.53 -14.65
CA ILE A 29 7.26 13.30 -13.95
C ILE A 29 7.20 12.08 -14.89
N GLU A 30 6.86 12.28 -16.17
CA GLU A 30 6.89 11.21 -17.19
C GLU A 30 8.31 10.70 -17.51
N ASN A 31 9.37 11.40 -17.08
CA ASN A 31 10.76 11.05 -17.39
C ASN A 31 11.49 10.21 -16.34
N ILE A 32 10.83 9.78 -15.25
CA ILE A 32 11.48 9.02 -14.15
C ILE A 32 11.64 7.51 -14.50
N ILE A 33 10.72 6.94 -15.29
CA ILE A 33 10.87 5.62 -15.91
C ILE A 33 10.71 5.76 -17.43
N ILE A 34 11.70 5.32 -18.20
CA ILE A 34 11.65 5.22 -19.66
C ILE A 34 11.57 3.74 -20.05
N ASP A 35 10.36 3.21 -20.22
CA ASP A 35 10.13 1.78 -20.45
C ASP A 35 10.13 1.41 -21.96
N ASN A 36 11.28 1.51 -22.64
CA ASN A 36 11.35 1.17 -24.07
C ASN A 36 11.26 -0.33 -24.37
N ALA A 37 11.35 -1.19 -23.34
CA ALA A 37 11.18 -2.63 -23.47
C ALA A 37 9.73 -3.11 -23.21
N TYR A 38 8.82 -2.22 -22.75
CA TYR A 38 7.44 -2.55 -22.40
C TYR A 38 7.32 -3.67 -21.33
N VAL A 39 8.10 -3.55 -20.26
CA VAL A 39 8.17 -4.55 -19.16
C VAL A 39 7.74 -4.01 -17.80
N VAL A 40 7.26 -2.77 -17.73
CA VAL A 40 6.88 -2.08 -16.49
C VAL A 40 5.53 -1.35 -16.58
N LEU A 41 5.22 -0.74 -17.74
CA LEU A 41 4.12 0.23 -17.86
C LEU A 41 2.72 -0.32 -17.56
N ASP A 42 2.47 -1.62 -17.73
CA ASP A 42 1.17 -2.24 -17.45
C ASP A 42 0.88 -2.43 -15.92
N ASN A 43 1.76 -1.96 -15.03
CA ASN A 43 1.61 -2.07 -13.58
C ASN A 43 1.48 -0.70 -12.88
N ASP A 44 0.30 -0.10 -12.98
CA ASP A 44 -0.07 1.18 -12.35
C ASP A 44 0.34 1.30 -10.87
N LYS A 45 0.22 0.20 -10.12
CA LYS A 45 0.55 0.17 -8.68
C LYS A 45 2.05 0.39 -8.46
N VAL A 46 2.89 -0.41 -9.12
CA VAL A 46 4.36 -0.27 -9.04
C VAL A 46 4.79 1.10 -9.55
N MET A 47 4.19 1.58 -10.65
CA MET A 47 4.48 2.89 -11.21
C MET A 47 4.13 4.04 -10.24
N SER A 48 3.03 3.94 -9.49
CA SER A 48 2.70 4.93 -8.46
C SER A 48 3.72 4.92 -7.32
N GLN A 49 3.97 3.76 -6.72
CA GLN A 49 4.89 3.67 -5.59
C GLN A 49 6.32 4.08 -5.98
N TYR A 50 6.79 3.71 -7.18
CA TYR A 50 8.09 4.15 -7.69
C TYR A 50 8.19 5.67 -7.79
N ARG A 51 7.15 6.36 -8.30
CA ARG A 51 7.12 7.84 -8.33
C ARG A 51 7.25 8.42 -6.92
N ASP A 52 6.51 7.88 -5.95
CA ASP A 52 6.55 8.36 -4.56
C ASP A 52 7.96 8.22 -3.95
N PHE A 53 8.62 7.07 -4.13
CA PHE A 53 10.01 6.86 -3.69
C PHE A 53 11.01 7.80 -4.37
N ASN A 54 10.86 8.03 -5.68
CA ASN A 54 11.78 8.87 -6.45
C ASN A 54 11.59 10.37 -6.16
N GLN A 55 10.37 10.79 -5.86
CA GLN A 55 10.08 12.15 -5.41
C GLN A 55 10.69 12.40 -4.02
N HIS A 56 10.52 11.47 -3.06
CA HIS A 56 11.18 11.56 -1.76
C HIS A 56 12.71 11.54 -1.84
N LEU A 57 13.31 10.71 -2.72
CA LEU A 57 14.76 10.72 -2.94
C LEU A 57 15.26 12.10 -3.42
N LEU A 58 14.49 12.78 -4.26
CA LEU A 58 14.81 14.12 -4.74
C LEU A 58 14.58 15.19 -3.66
N ASP A 59 13.45 15.15 -2.96
CA ASP A 59 13.08 16.21 -2.01
C ASP A 59 13.88 16.15 -0.70
N ASP A 60 14.08 14.96 -0.13
CA ASP A 60 14.77 14.78 1.16
C ASP A 60 16.30 14.75 1.00
N PHE A 61 16.80 14.11 -0.07
CA PHE A 61 18.24 13.84 -0.24
C PHE A 61 18.88 14.54 -1.44
N ASP A 62 18.12 15.26 -2.25
CA ASP A 62 18.55 15.87 -3.51
C ASP A 62 19.11 14.83 -4.51
N ILE A 63 18.55 13.61 -4.54
CA ILE A 63 18.96 12.50 -5.41
C ILE A 63 17.98 12.34 -6.58
N ASP A 64 18.45 12.57 -7.82
CA ASP A 64 17.66 12.24 -9.01
C ASP A 64 17.91 10.77 -9.42
N PHE A 65 17.02 9.88 -8.97
CA PHE A 65 16.98 8.49 -9.40
C PHE A 65 16.04 8.33 -10.60
N ARG A 66 16.46 7.55 -11.61
CA ARG A 66 15.65 7.19 -12.80
C ARG A 66 15.93 5.75 -13.25
N THR A 67 14.98 5.17 -13.98
CA THR A 67 15.10 3.85 -14.60
C THR A 67 14.89 3.91 -16.11
N ILE A 68 15.71 3.19 -16.87
CA ILE A 68 15.50 2.94 -18.30
C ILE A 68 15.38 1.43 -18.53
N THR A 69 14.33 0.99 -19.19
CA THR A 69 14.30 -0.34 -19.82
C THR A 69 14.62 -0.20 -21.30
N THR A 70 15.29 -1.19 -21.87
CA THR A 70 15.72 -1.15 -23.28
C THR A 70 15.86 -2.54 -23.87
N SER A 71 15.54 -2.67 -25.16
CA SER A 71 15.78 -3.85 -25.98
C SER A 71 16.97 -3.70 -26.95
N ASN A 72 17.73 -2.60 -26.82
CA ASN A 72 18.89 -2.28 -27.66
C ASN A 72 19.99 -3.35 -27.55
N ASP A 73 20.64 -3.68 -28.68
CA ASP A 73 21.70 -4.68 -28.80
C ASP A 73 23.13 -4.11 -28.57
N GLU A 74 23.27 -2.80 -28.42
CA GLU A 74 24.49 -2.11 -27.96
C GLU A 74 25.03 -2.66 -26.62
N ASP A 75 26.34 -2.70 -26.39
CA ASP A 75 26.87 -3.11 -25.08
C ASP A 75 26.35 -2.17 -23.98
N ILE A 76 25.71 -2.77 -22.96
CA ILE A 76 25.07 -2.05 -21.85
C ILE A 76 25.99 -1.04 -21.16
N ASP A 77 27.32 -1.20 -21.17
CA ASP A 77 28.24 -0.24 -20.58
C ASP A 77 28.31 1.07 -21.38
N LEU A 78 28.34 0.97 -22.72
CA LEU A 78 28.37 2.13 -23.62
C LEU A 78 27.03 2.85 -23.60
N PHE A 79 25.94 2.07 -23.64
CA PHE A 79 24.58 2.57 -23.45
C PHE A 79 24.45 3.29 -22.10
N ALA A 80 24.88 2.66 -21.00
CA ALA A 80 24.81 3.23 -19.66
C ALA A 80 25.63 4.51 -19.52
N ASN A 81 26.87 4.52 -19.99
CA ASN A 81 27.72 5.71 -19.91
C ASN A 81 27.11 6.89 -20.69
N ARG A 82 26.54 6.65 -21.88
CA ARG A 82 25.84 7.67 -22.67
C ARG A 82 24.61 8.20 -21.95
N GLU A 83 23.69 7.32 -21.55
CA GLU A 83 22.44 7.74 -20.90
C GLU A 83 22.70 8.37 -19.52
N PHE A 84 23.74 7.94 -18.79
CA PHE A 84 24.13 8.57 -17.53
C PHE A 84 24.77 9.95 -17.74
N THR A 85 25.60 10.11 -18.76
CA THR A 85 26.14 11.43 -19.16
C THR A 85 25.03 12.39 -19.60
N LYS A 86 23.94 11.87 -20.18
CA LYS A 86 22.72 12.62 -20.48
C LYS A 86 21.98 12.98 -19.19
N LEU A 87 21.70 12.00 -18.31
CA LEU A 87 21.06 12.21 -17.01
C LEU A 87 21.77 13.28 -16.19
N GLN A 88 23.10 13.26 -16.09
CA GLN A 88 23.85 14.26 -15.33
C GLN A 88 23.67 15.70 -15.83
N LYS A 89 23.38 15.90 -17.13
CA LYS A 89 23.09 17.22 -17.72
C LYS A 89 21.63 17.63 -17.56
N GLU A 90 20.73 16.65 -17.51
CA GLU A 90 19.28 16.81 -17.40
C GLU A 90 18.77 16.55 -15.97
N SER A 91 19.69 16.51 -15.00
CA SER A 91 19.43 16.10 -13.61
C SER A 91 18.56 17.11 -12.89
N ARG A 92 17.62 16.62 -12.09
CA ARG A 92 16.82 17.42 -11.16
C ARG A 92 17.56 17.74 -9.87
N SER A 93 18.62 16.98 -9.55
CA SER A 93 19.48 17.19 -8.39
C SER A 93 20.31 18.47 -8.53
N THR A 94 20.25 19.33 -7.52
CA THR A 94 21.02 20.57 -7.44
C THR A 94 22.49 20.36 -7.05
N SER A 95 22.81 19.25 -6.38
CA SER A 95 24.17 18.85 -6.00
C SER A 95 24.81 17.80 -6.93
N GLY A 96 24.12 17.42 -8.03
CA GLY A 96 24.63 16.44 -9.00
C GLY A 96 24.63 14.99 -8.51
N LYS A 97 23.85 14.69 -7.47
CA LYS A 97 23.57 13.33 -7.01
C LYS A 97 22.56 12.67 -7.96
N ALA A 98 23.02 11.69 -8.73
CA ALA A 98 22.18 11.01 -9.71
C ALA A 98 22.43 9.51 -9.66
N ILE A 99 21.34 8.73 -9.84
CA ILE A 99 21.38 7.28 -9.96
C ILE A 99 20.60 6.89 -11.22
N LEU A 100 21.16 5.99 -12.03
CA LEU A 100 20.49 5.46 -13.21
C LEU A 100 20.51 3.94 -13.17
N MET A 101 19.32 3.33 -13.09
CA MET A 101 19.16 1.90 -13.29
C MET A 101 18.81 1.61 -14.75
N ILE A 102 19.48 0.61 -15.34
CA ILE A 102 19.23 0.19 -16.71
C ILE A 102 18.95 -1.31 -16.71
N VAL A 103 17.79 -1.68 -17.23
CA VAL A 103 17.36 -3.07 -17.41
C VAL A 103 17.33 -3.38 -18.91
N ASN A 104 18.07 -4.40 -19.34
CA ASN A 104 18.04 -4.87 -20.72
C ASN A 104 17.59 -6.35 -20.76
N PRO A 105 16.28 -6.61 -20.94
CA PRO A 105 15.76 -7.97 -21.00
C PRO A 105 16.32 -8.78 -22.17
N ALA A 106 16.51 -8.15 -23.33
CA ALA A 106 17.02 -8.80 -24.54
C ALA A 106 18.47 -9.30 -24.38
N GLN A 107 19.29 -8.60 -23.59
CA GLN A 107 20.68 -8.98 -23.30
C GLN A 107 20.87 -9.83 -22.04
N ASP A 108 19.81 -10.06 -21.25
CA ASP A 108 19.89 -10.72 -19.94
C ASP A 108 20.82 -9.99 -18.94
N LYS A 109 20.70 -8.65 -18.88
CA LYS A 109 21.58 -7.76 -18.09
C LYS A 109 20.82 -6.66 -17.35
N VAL A 110 21.44 -6.21 -16.27
CA VAL A 110 21.10 -5.01 -15.50
C VAL A 110 22.38 -4.27 -15.14
N ARG A 111 22.27 -2.95 -14.95
CA ARG A 111 23.38 -2.09 -14.52
C ARG A 111 22.84 -0.93 -13.68
N LEU A 112 23.58 -0.55 -12.65
CA LEU A 112 23.30 0.63 -11.83
C LEU A 112 24.50 1.61 -11.92
N GLU A 113 24.25 2.81 -12.43
CA GLU A 113 25.21 3.92 -12.41
C GLU A 113 24.92 4.85 -11.25
N VAL A 114 25.96 5.34 -10.59
CA VAL A 114 25.91 6.21 -9.40
C VAL A 114 26.88 7.37 -9.62
N SER A 115 26.49 8.60 -9.27
CA SER A 115 27.37 9.76 -9.46
C SER A 115 28.45 9.83 -8.38
N MET A 116 29.58 10.48 -8.68
CA MET A 116 30.70 10.62 -7.74
C MET A 116 30.31 11.22 -6.39
N ALA A 117 29.33 12.14 -6.37
CA ALA A 117 28.77 12.73 -5.14
C ALA A 117 28.06 11.70 -4.22
N LEU A 118 27.77 10.51 -4.74
CA LEU A 118 27.01 9.45 -4.11
C LEU A 118 27.83 8.18 -3.80
N GLU A 119 29.05 8.05 -4.34
CA GLU A 119 29.96 6.91 -4.05
C GLU A 119 30.18 6.63 -2.55
N PRO A 120 30.32 7.62 -1.64
CA PRO A 120 30.45 7.36 -0.20
C PRO A 120 29.21 6.75 0.44
N ILE A 121 28.03 6.96 -0.17
CA ILE A 121 26.75 6.45 0.30
C ILE A 121 26.50 5.07 -0.32
N TYR A 122 26.57 4.97 -1.64
CA TYR A 122 26.25 3.79 -2.44
C TYR A 122 27.53 3.17 -3.00
N THR A 123 28.32 2.57 -2.08
CA THR A 123 29.62 1.97 -2.41
C THR A 123 29.52 0.79 -3.39
N ASP A 124 30.62 0.42 -4.03
CA ASP A 124 30.76 -0.82 -4.82
C ASP A 124 30.12 -2.05 -4.14
N ALA A 125 30.30 -2.17 -2.82
CA ALA A 125 29.77 -3.27 -2.03
C ALA A 125 28.23 -3.25 -1.98
N PHE A 126 27.63 -2.06 -1.87
CA PHE A 126 26.19 -1.86 -1.91
C PHE A 126 25.61 -2.14 -3.30
N VAL A 127 26.21 -1.56 -4.35
CA VAL A 127 25.77 -1.78 -5.74
C VAL A 127 25.84 -3.28 -6.09
N SER A 128 26.97 -3.93 -5.80
CA SER A 128 27.16 -5.38 -5.95
C SER A 128 26.14 -6.21 -5.15
N TYR A 129 25.69 -5.73 -3.98
CA TYR A 129 24.69 -6.42 -3.16
C TYR A 129 23.30 -6.32 -3.80
N ILE A 130 22.87 -5.13 -4.23
CA ILE A 130 21.62 -4.94 -4.97
C ILE A 130 21.60 -5.80 -6.23
N GLU A 131 22.64 -5.73 -7.07
CA GLU A 131 22.64 -6.46 -8.34
C GLU A 131 22.52 -7.98 -8.16
N ARG A 132 23.27 -8.56 -7.21
CA ARG A 132 23.34 -10.03 -7.06
C ARG A 132 22.22 -10.61 -6.21
N LYS A 133 21.74 -9.89 -5.19
CA LYS A 133 20.76 -10.40 -4.21
C LYS A 133 19.38 -9.75 -4.37
N GLY A 134 19.32 -8.55 -4.92
CA GLY A 134 18.10 -7.86 -5.28
C GLY A 134 17.64 -8.20 -6.68
N PHE A 135 18.38 -7.77 -7.71
CA PHE A 135 17.91 -7.85 -9.10
C PHE A 135 17.77 -9.29 -9.63
N VAL A 136 18.84 -10.10 -9.56
CA VAL A 136 18.88 -11.45 -10.16
C VAL A 136 17.70 -12.35 -9.74
N PRO A 137 17.28 -12.46 -8.47
CA PRO A 137 16.17 -13.33 -8.09
C PRO A 137 14.81 -12.96 -8.69
N TYR A 138 14.47 -11.67 -8.79
CA TYR A 138 13.20 -11.23 -9.38
C TYR A 138 13.22 -11.40 -10.91
N PHE A 139 14.34 -11.05 -11.54
CA PHE A 139 14.56 -11.26 -12.97
C PHE A 139 14.46 -12.73 -13.39
N ARG A 140 15.01 -13.67 -12.61
CA ARG A 140 14.80 -15.12 -12.84
C ARG A 140 13.33 -15.51 -12.91
N ASN A 141 12.47 -14.86 -12.12
CA ASN A 141 11.04 -15.12 -12.06
C ASN A 141 10.22 -14.22 -13.00
N ASP A 142 10.88 -13.50 -13.91
CA ASP A 142 10.29 -12.58 -14.89
C ASP A 142 9.52 -11.37 -14.29
N THR A 143 9.75 -11.07 -13.01
CA THR A 143 9.09 -9.94 -12.32
C THR A 143 9.97 -8.69 -12.32
N ILE A 144 10.21 -8.13 -13.51
CA ILE A 144 11.07 -6.95 -13.71
C ILE A 144 10.57 -5.71 -12.93
N ALA A 145 9.26 -5.46 -12.94
CA ALA A 145 8.64 -4.35 -12.19
C ALA A 145 8.91 -4.46 -10.67
N ASP A 146 8.80 -5.65 -10.09
CA ASP A 146 9.09 -5.90 -8.67
C ASP A 146 10.58 -5.66 -8.35
N ALA A 147 11.48 -6.03 -9.27
CA ALA A 147 12.92 -5.76 -9.12
C ALA A 147 13.22 -4.25 -9.06
N ILE A 148 12.53 -3.46 -9.90
CA ILE A 148 12.65 -2.00 -9.95
C ILE A 148 12.09 -1.36 -8.66
N TYR A 149 10.96 -1.87 -8.18
CA TYR A 149 10.37 -1.45 -6.90
C TYR A 149 11.32 -1.72 -5.72
N MET A 150 11.82 -2.95 -5.60
CA MET A 150 12.77 -3.35 -4.55
C MET A 150 14.09 -2.56 -4.61
N ALA A 151 14.55 -2.17 -5.80
CA ALA A 151 15.69 -1.26 -5.96
C ALA A 151 15.47 0.06 -5.21
N SER A 152 14.27 0.61 -5.37
CA SER A 152 13.88 1.93 -4.89
C SER A 152 13.78 1.96 -3.37
N GLU A 153 13.18 0.91 -2.79
CA GLU A 153 13.17 0.69 -1.33
C GLU A 153 14.59 0.68 -0.77
N LEU A 154 15.52 -0.11 -1.34
CA LEU A 154 16.90 -0.19 -0.85
C LEU A 154 17.70 1.10 -1.03
N ILE A 155 17.51 1.81 -2.14
CA ILE A 155 18.20 3.07 -2.42
C ILE A 155 17.72 4.15 -1.45
N SER A 156 16.42 4.20 -1.15
CA SER A 156 15.83 5.08 -0.14
C SER A 156 16.27 4.73 1.28
N ASP A 157 16.17 3.46 1.68
CA ASP A 157 16.66 2.95 2.96
C ASP A 157 18.12 3.33 3.22
N ARG A 158 18.98 3.18 2.20
CA ARG A 158 20.41 3.49 2.32
C ARG A 158 20.67 4.99 2.45
N ALA A 159 19.84 5.85 1.86
CA ALA A 159 19.91 7.30 2.04
C ALA A 159 19.62 7.69 3.50
N TYR A 160 18.50 7.22 4.07
CA TYR A 160 18.17 7.44 5.49
C TYR A 160 19.24 6.86 6.44
N ASP A 161 19.75 5.66 6.16
CA ASP A 161 20.83 5.07 6.95
C ASP A 161 22.13 5.91 6.86
N ALA A 162 22.46 6.50 5.72
CA ALA A 162 23.64 7.35 5.55
C ALA A 162 23.50 8.73 6.20
N GLU A 163 22.33 9.37 6.10
CA GLU A 163 22.01 10.61 6.83
C GLU A 163 22.11 10.41 8.34
N ALA A 164 21.63 9.26 8.84
CA ALA A 164 21.79 8.84 10.23
C ALA A 164 23.22 8.42 10.62
N GLY A 165 24.22 8.64 9.74
CA GLY A 165 25.63 8.37 9.99
C GLY A 165 26.01 6.88 10.04
N LYS A 166 25.16 5.98 9.54
CA LYS A 166 25.42 4.53 9.54
C LYS A 166 26.20 4.13 8.29
N GLU A 167 27.25 3.35 8.49
CA GLU A 167 27.98 2.69 7.40
C GLU A 167 27.13 1.55 6.79
N PHE A 168 27.27 1.32 5.49
CA PHE A 168 26.72 0.12 4.88
C PHE A 168 27.58 -1.10 5.22
N MET A 169 27.09 -1.93 6.14
CA MET A 169 27.65 -3.25 6.40
C MET A 169 26.88 -4.29 5.58
N PRO A 170 27.46 -4.85 4.49
CA PRO A 170 26.79 -5.91 3.77
C PRO A 170 26.62 -7.13 4.70
N PRO A 171 25.44 -7.78 4.74
CA PRO A 171 25.16 -8.87 5.69
C PRO A 171 25.99 -10.16 5.44
N MET A 172 26.78 -10.19 4.37
CA MET A 172 27.82 -11.19 4.10
C MET A 172 29.04 -10.50 3.47
N GLN A 173 30.20 -11.17 3.43
CA GLN A 173 31.36 -10.69 2.66
C GLN A 173 31.05 -10.59 1.16
N SER A 174 30.62 -9.41 0.72
CA SER A 174 30.59 -9.04 -0.70
C SER A 174 32.03 -8.85 -1.17
N LYS A 175 32.57 -9.81 -1.92
CA LYS A 175 33.75 -9.53 -2.74
C LYS A 175 33.35 -8.49 -3.79
N SER A 176 33.82 -7.25 -3.64
CA SER A 176 33.82 -6.31 -4.76
C SER A 176 34.65 -6.93 -5.88
N ILE A 177 34.06 -7.06 -7.07
CA ILE A 177 34.75 -7.47 -8.29
C ILE A 177 34.87 -6.25 -9.20
N GLY A 178 35.31 -5.14 -8.60
CA GLY A 178 35.65 -3.89 -9.29
C GLY A 178 34.49 -3.12 -9.91
N ALA A 179 34.82 -1.93 -10.39
CA ALA A 179 33.91 -1.03 -11.10
C ALA A 179 33.28 -1.72 -12.33
N GLY A 180 31.94 -1.70 -12.41
CA GLY A 180 31.18 -2.16 -13.58
C GLY A 180 31.00 -3.68 -13.71
N ALA A 181 30.83 -4.41 -12.60
CA ALA A 181 30.71 -5.87 -12.58
C ALA A 181 29.44 -6.41 -13.31
N LYS A 182 29.55 -6.71 -14.61
CA LYS A 182 28.46 -7.28 -15.44
C LYS A 182 27.82 -8.53 -14.79
N THR A 183 26.62 -8.37 -14.24
CA THR A 183 25.84 -9.48 -13.67
C THR A 183 24.86 -10.02 -14.70
N LYS A 184 24.97 -11.32 -15.04
CA LYS A 184 23.94 -12.01 -15.84
C LYS A 184 22.66 -12.12 -15.00
N ALA A 185 21.58 -11.50 -15.46
CA ALA A 185 20.32 -11.44 -14.71
C ALA A 185 19.62 -12.81 -14.61
N ASN A 186 19.83 -13.67 -15.60
CA ASN A 186 19.12 -14.93 -15.83
C ASN A 186 17.60 -14.75 -16.00
N ILE A 187 17.19 -13.70 -16.71
CA ILE A 187 15.79 -13.32 -16.96
C ILE A 187 14.99 -14.51 -17.53
N GLY A 188 13.81 -14.76 -16.94
CA GLY A 188 12.91 -15.85 -17.31
C GLY A 188 13.42 -17.27 -17.03
N LYS A 189 14.62 -17.44 -16.46
CA LYS A 189 15.23 -18.75 -16.15
C LYS A 189 14.98 -19.13 -14.70
N SER A 190 13.70 -19.14 -14.31
CA SER A 190 13.30 -19.43 -12.93
C SER A 190 13.75 -20.81 -12.51
N ASN A 191 14.21 -20.92 -11.26
CA ASN A 191 14.29 -22.19 -10.58
C ASN A 191 13.31 -22.16 -9.39
N HIS A 192 12.04 -22.49 -9.64
CA HIS A 192 11.03 -22.58 -8.59
C HIS A 192 11.41 -23.57 -7.46
N HIS A 193 12.37 -24.49 -7.70
CA HIS A 193 12.94 -25.40 -6.71
C HIS A 193 14.11 -24.81 -5.88
N GLU A 194 14.47 -23.52 -6.04
CA GLU A 194 15.42 -22.84 -5.14
C GLU A 194 14.83 -22.49 -3.77
N LYS A 195 13.51 -22.55 -3.60
CA LYS A 195 12.82 -22.34 -2.31
C LYS A 195 13.21 -23.45 -1.33
N LYS A 196 13.97 -23.11 -0.30
CA LYS A 196 14.71 -24.03 0.58
C LYS A 196 14.68 -23.59 2.03
N GLY A 197 14.88 -24.55 2.92
CA GLY A 197 15.02 -24.35 4.37
C GLY A 197 14.21 -25.36 5.16
N ASP A 198 14.57 -25.52 6.43
CA ASP A 198 13.99 -26.54 7.30
C ASP A 198 12.50 -26.33 7.56
N ASN A 199 11.78 -27.41 7.86
CA ASN A 199 10.38 -27.30 8.26
C ASN A 199 10.29 -26.70 9.67
N VAL A 200 9.55 -25.59 9.79
CA VAL A 200 9.25 -24.93 11.07
C VAL A 200 7.83 -25.27 11.47
N THR A 201 7.68 -25.93 12.62
CA THR A 201 6.41 -26.47 13.12
C THR A 201 5.76 -25.59 14.19
N VAL A 202 4.43 -25.61 14.23
CA VAL A 202 3.60 -24.92 15.23
C VAL A 202 2.88 -25.93 16.12
N SER A 203 2.88 -25.67 17.41
CA SER A 203 2.13 -26.37 18.45
C SER A 203 0.79 -25.67 18.72
N SER A 204 -0.21 -26.40 19.19
CA SER A 204 -1.49 -25.82 19.67
C SER A 204 -1.31 -24.84 20.82
N ASN A 205 -0.18 -24.91 21.52
CA ASN A 205 0.14 -24.09 22.69
C ASN A 205 0.98 -22.84 22.33
N ASP A 206 1.46 -22.71 21.09
CA ASP A 206 2.19 -21.52 20.67
C ASP A 206 1.24 -20.31 20.63
N THR A 207 1.63 -19.19 21.22
CA THR A 207 0.88 -17.93 21.07
C THR A 207 1.21 -17.26 19.73
N PRO A 208 0.42 -16.27 19.25
CA PRO A 208 0.77 -15.45 18.09
C PRO A 208 2.19 -14.84 18.19
N MET A 209 2.60 -14.46 19.42
CA MET A 209 3.95 -13.96 19.68
C MET A 209 5.04 -15.02 19.48
N ASP A 210 4.77 -16.29 19.82
CA ASP A 210 5.73 -17.37 19.63
C ASP A 210 5.85 -17.79 18.17
N VAL A 211 4.74 -17.74 17.42
CA VAL A 211 4.74 -17.86 15.95
C VAL A 211 5.54 -16.71 15.32
N LEU A 212 5.40 -15.47 15.81
CA LEU A 212 6.19 -14.32 15.34
C LEU A 212 7.70 -14.51 15.61
N LYS A 213 8.08 -15.03 16.78
CA LYS A 213 9.48 -15.36 17.10
C LYS A 213 10.02 -16.46 16.18
N LYS A 214 9.22 -17.49 15.87
CA LYS A 214 9.56 -18.54 14.90
C LYS A 214 9.73 -17.99 13.49
N TYR A 215 8.87 -17.05 13.07
CA TYR A 215 9.05 -16.32 11.81
C TYR A 215 10.37 -15.54 11.78
N LEU A 216 10.67 -14.74 12.81
CA LEU A 216 11.94 -14.01 12.89
C LEU A 216 13.17 -14.94 12.88
N ALA A 217 13.08 -16.12 13.52
CA ALA A 217 14.14 -17.13 13.45
C ALA A 217 14.27 -17.73 12.03
N SER A 218 13.16 -17.95 11.34
CA SER A 218 13.11 -18.45 9.95
C SER A 218 13.76 -17.44 8.99
N LEU A 219 13.47 -16.14 9.16
CA LEU A 219 14.13 -15.06 8.42
C LEU A 219 15.64 -15.07 8.64
N LYS A 220 16.10 -15.15 9.90
CA LYS A 220 17.53 -15.19 10.26
C LYS A 220 18.26 -16.44 9.75
N ALA A 221 17.54 -17.52 9.49
CA ALA A 221 18.04 -18.74 8.85
C ALA A 221 17.96 -18.70 7.31
N HIS A 222 17.54 -17.58 6.72
CA HIS A 222 17.26 -17.40 5.29
C HIS A 222 16.30 -18.45 4.70
N ASN A 223 15.34 -18.90 5.49
CA ASN A 223 14.39 -19.93 5.10
C ASN A 223 13.35 -19.38 4.10
N THR A 224 13.45 -19.83 2.85
CA THR A 224 12.58 -19.43 1.72
C THR A 224 11.50 -20.48 1.40
N ASN A 225 11.36 -21.52 2.24
CA ASN A 225 10.31 -22.52 2.10
C ASN A 225 8.92 -21.84 2.25
N PRO A 226 8.03 -21.90 1.25
CA PRO A 226 6.72 -21.26 1.32
C PRO A 226 5.71 -22.06 2.17
N HIS A 227 6.02 -23.31 2.53
CA HIS A 227 5.06 -24.25 3.14
C HIS A 227 5.26 -24.45 4.65
N LEU A 228 5.94 -23.54 5.34
CA LEU A 228 6.13 -23.61 6.80
C LEU A 228 4.77 -23.63 7.54
N ASP A 229 4.70 -24.38 8.65
CA ASP A 229 3.48 -24.51 9.46
C ASP A 229 3.11 -23.20 10.20
N ILE A 230 4.07 -22.25 10.26
CA ILE A 230 3.85 -20.89 10.78
C ILE A 230 2.98 -20.01 9.87
N TYR A 231 2.71 -20.40 8.63
CA TYR A 231 1.98 -19.58 7.65
C TYR A 231 0.53 -20.07 7.45
N THR A 232 -0.42 -19.14 7.37
CA THR A 232 -1.79 -19.44 6.90
C THR A 232 -1.76 -20.13 5.54
N ASP A 233 -2.77 -20.93 5.22
CA ASP A 233 -2.78 -21.62 3.92
C ASP A 233 -2.90 -20.60 2.74
N ALA A 234 -3.47 -19.41 3.01
CA ALA A 234 -3.38 -18.24 2.12
C ALA A 234 -1.93 -17.73 1.97
N THR A 235 -1.19 -17.55 3.07
CA THR A 235 0.22 -17.13 3.04
C THR A 235 1.13 -18.15 2.36
N LYS A 236 0.87 -19.45 2.52
CA LYS A 236 1.60 -20.49 1.78
C LYS A 236 1.37 -20.38 0.28
N THR A 237 0.13 -20.11 -0.14
CA THR A 237 -0.23 -19.91 -1.55
C THR A 237 0.44 -18.65 -2.11
N PHE A 238 0.38 -17.54 -1.37
CA PHE A 238 1.08 -16.30 -1.68
C PHE A 238 2.58 -16.54 -1.87
N PHE A 239 3.29 -17.09 -0.88
CA PHE A 239 4.73 -17.34 -1.01
C PHE A 239 5.10 -18.46 -1.98
N ALA A 240 4.19 -19.37 -2.34
CA ALA A 240 4.44 -20.32 -3.43
C ALA A 240 4.59 -19.60 -4.78
N GLN A 241 3.78 -18.57 -5.02
CA GLN A 241 3.76 -17.80 -6.26
C GLN A 241 4.78 -16.63 -6.29
N HIS A 242 5.07 -16.01 -5.14
CA HIS A 242 5.93 -14.81 -5.10
C HIS A 242 7.42 -15.14 -4.95
N THR A 243 8.27 -14.19 -5.36
CA THR A 243 9.72 -14.20 -5.10
C THR A 243 9.99 -13.76 -3.66
N VAL A 244 10.73 -14.56 -2.90
CA VAL A 244 11.24 -14.17 -1.57
C VAL A 244 12.76 -14.19 -1.63
N THR A 245 13.39 -13.03 -1.50
CA THR A 245 14.86 -12.90 -1.56
C THR A 245 15.47 -12.80 -0.18
N GLU A 246 16.78 -13.10 -0.08
CA GLU A 246 17.57 -12.80 1.12
C GLU A 246 17.51 -11.30 1.49
N ILE A 247 17.36 -10.40 0.52
CA ILE A 247 17.19 -8.96 0.78
C ILE A 247 15.88 -8.70 1.51
N ASN A 248 14.74 -9.21 1.02
CA ASN A 248 13.45 -8.98 1.69
C ASN A 248 13.48 -9.54 3.12
N GLN A 249 14.15 -10.68 3.33
CA GLN A 249 14.35 -11.25 4.66
C GLN A 249 15.24 -10.37 5.54
N ASN A 250 16.36 -9.84 5.03
CA ASN A 250 17.24 -8.93 5.75
C ASN A 250 16.53 -7.63 6.15
N ASN A 251 15.75 -7.04 5.24
CA ASN A 251 14.93 -5.86 5.55
C ASN A 251 13.89 -6.19 6.63
N ALA A 252 13.18 -7.32 6.51
CA ALA A 252 12.25 -7.77 7.52
C ALA A 252 12.92 -8.01 8.89
N ILE A 253 14.14 -8.56 8.95
CA ILE A 253 14.92 -8.69 10.20
C ILE A 253 15.26 -7.32 10.78
N ARG A 254 15.73 -6.37 9.95
CA ARG A 254 16.13 -5.02 10.36
C ARG A 254 14.97 -4.25 11.00
N PHE A 255 13.77 -4.33 10.42
CA PHE A 255 12.59 -3.65 10.95
C PHE A 255 11.90 -4.42 12.07
N LEU A 256 11.83 -5.75 12.02
CA LEU A 256 11.14 -6.53 13.05
C LEU A 256 11.92 -6.64 14.36
N THR A 257 13.25 -6.84 14.30
CA THR A 257 14.06 -7.12 15.50
C THR A 257 13.96 -6.03 16.58
N PRO A 258 14.11 -4.72 16.28
CA PRO A 258 14.02 -3.66 17.28
C PRO A 258 12.61 -3.51 17.91
N CYS A 259 11.59 -4.02 17.23
CA CYS A 259 10.19 -3.89 17.64
C CYS A 259 9.70 -5.07 18.51
N MET A 260 10.46 -6.15 18.65
CA MET A 260 9.97 -7.39 19.28
C MET A 260 9.57 -7.21 20.75
N ASP A 261 10.37 -6.51 21.55
CA ASP A 261 10.17 -6.39 23.00
C ASP A 261 9.00 -5.49 23.39
N SER A 262 8.58 -4.61 22.48
CA SER A 262 7.50 -3.63 22.68
C SER A 262 6.16 -4.06 22.05
N LYS A 263 6.12 -5.18 21.32
CA LYS A 263 4.91 -5.75 20.72
C LYS A 263 3.99 -6.40 21.75
N LYS A 264 2.68 -6.19 21.60
CA LYS A 264 1.61 -6.81 22.39
C LYS A 264 0.70 -7.63 21.48
N VAL A 265 0.07 -8.66 22.04
CA VAL A 265 -0.92 -9.48 21.35
C VAL A 265 -2.32 -8.98 21.71
N THR A 266 -3.11 -8.62 20.71
CA THR A 266 -4.55 -8.36 20.83
C THR A 266 -5.30 -9.51 20.17
N TYR A 267 -6.25 -10.11 20.87
CA TYR A 267 -7.09 -11.21 20.35
C TYR A 267 -8.48 -10.67 19.94
N GLY A 268 -8.98 -11.16 18.81
CA GLY A 268 -10.34 -10.89 18.34
C GLY A 268 -11.39 -11.63 19.19
N SER A 269 -12.59 -11.07 19.27
CA SER A 269 -13.73 -11.65 20.00
C SER A 269 -14.26 -12.95 19.38
N ASP A 270 -13.86 -13.27 18.14
CA ASP A 270 -14.16 -14.53 17.47
C ASP A 270 -13.28 -15.72 17.91
N GLY A 271 -12.17 -15.48 18.61
CA GLY A 271 -11.20 -16.52 18.99
C GLY A 271 -10.41 -17.12 17.81
N LEU A 272 -10.52 -16.55 16.61
CA LEU A 272 -9.88 -16.99 15.37
C LEU A 272 -8.83 -16.00 14.87
N HIS A 273 -8.94 -14.72 15.18
CA HIS A 273 -7.99 -13.70 14.72
C HIS A 273 -7.20 -13.07 15.88
N ALA A 274 -5.95 -12.71 15.62
CA ALA A 274 -5.09 -11.97 16.54
C ALA A 274 -4.17 -11.02 15.77
N VAL A 275 -3.79 -9.92 16.40
CA VAL A 275 -2.79 -8.98 15.87
C VAL A 275 -1.68 -8.81 16.89
N VAL A 276 -0.43 -8.87 16.43
CA VAL A 276 0.76 -8.59 17.24
C VAL A 276 1.36 -7.26 16.78
N MET A 277 1.20 -6.22 17.60
CA MET A 277 1.54 -4.85 17.22
C MET A 277 2.03 -4.00 18.40
N ASN A 278 2.60 -2.86 18.05
CA ASN A 278 2.98 -1.80 18.96
C ASN A 278 1.79 -0.82 19.10
N ASP A 279 1.97 0.30 19.79
CA ASP A 279 1.04 1.44 19.64
C ASP A 279 1.14 1.92 18.17
N PRO A 280 0.08 1.80 17.36
CA PRO A 280 0.17 1.93 15.91
C PRO A 280 0.45 3.36 15.45
N VAL A 281 0.04 4.36 16.23
CA VAL A 281 0.29 5.78 15.90
C VAL A 281 1.68 6.19 16.31
N LYS A 282 2.15 5.73 17.48
CA LYS A 282 3.44 6.15 18.04
C LYS A 282 4.65 5.39 17.47
N GLN A 283 4.44 4.23 16.83
CA GLN A 283 5.53 3.37 16.34
C GLN A 283 5.25 2.84 14.92
N ARG A 284 5.08 3.75 13.95
CA ARG A 284 4.81 3.44 12.53
C ARG A 284 5.97 2.74 11.78
N LYS A 285 7.18 2.67 12.35
CA LYS A 285 8.24 1.75 11.85
C LYS A 285 8.00 0.27 12.24
N CYS A 286 7.12 0.02 13.22
CA CYS A 286 6.88 -1.30 13.79
C CYS A 286 5.57 -1.91 13.29
N THR A 287 5.59 -2.48 12.08
CA THR A 287 4.44 -3.07 11.38
C THR A 287 3.60 -4.00 12.26
N PRO A 288 2.25 -3.91 12.26
CA PRO A 288 1.39 -4.92 12.86
C PRO A 288 1.55 -6.25 12.11
N HIS A 289 1.48 -7.36 12.84
CA HIS A 289 1.54 -8.70 12.26
C HIS A 289 0.22 -9.43 12.53
N PHE A 290 -0.39 -9.96 11.48
CA PHE A 290 -1.73 -10.55 11.53
C PHE A 290 -1.65 -12.07 11.69
N PHE A 291 -2.57 -12.64 12.48
CA PHE A 291 -2.58 -14.06 12.78
C PHE A 291 -3.98 -14.64 12.67
N LYS A 292 -4.11 -15.81 12.04
CA LYS A 292 -5.35 -16.58 11.93
C LYS A 292 -5.17 -17.92 12.61
N LYS A 293 -6.21 -18.42 13.26
CA LYS A 293 -6.22 -19.73 13.91
C LYS A 293 -6.77 -20.78 12.97
N GLU A 294 -5.88 -21.58 12.40
CA GLU A 294 -6.21 -22.67 11.48
C GLU A 294 -5.94 -24.02 12.15
N GLN A 295 -6.90 -24.94 12.11
CA GLN A 295 -6.78 -26.28 12.70
C GLN A 295 -6.35 -26.26 14.20
N GLY A 296 -6.78 -25.24 14.93
CA GLY A 296 -6.46 -25.04 16.35
C GLY A 296 -5.09 -24.39 16.63
N LYS A 297 -4.27 -24.15 15.61
CA LYS A 297 -2.95 -23.51 15.71
C LYS A 297 -2.98 -22.06 15.24
N TRP A 298 -2.23 -21.17 15.88
CA TRP A 298 -2.01 -19.81 15.38
C TRP A 298 -1.03 -19.84 14.20
N LYS A 299 -1.34 -19.10 13.13
CA LYS A 299 -0.47 -18.95 11.97
C LYS A 299 -0.44 -17.48 11.52
N LEU A 300 0.71 -17.04 11.03
CA LEU A 300 0.98 -15.70 10.52
C LEU A 300 0.35 -15.52 9.13
N ASP A 301 -0.37 -14.41 8.94
CA ASP A 301 -1.17 -14.13 7.75
C ASP A 301 -0.59 -12.96 6.92
N ILE A 302 0.57 -13.21 6.31
CA ILE A 302 1.23 -12.23 5.44
C ILE A 302 0.43 -11.97 4.16
N ALA A 303 -0.38 -12.92 3.67
CA ALA A 303 -1.24 -12.70 2.51
C ALA A 303 -2.18 -11.50 2.71
N THR A 304 -2.92 -11.47 3.82
CA THR A 304 -3.80 -10.33 4.17
C THR A 304 -3.00 -9.06 4.46
N MET A 305 -1.84 -9.17 5.13
CA MET A 305 -0.96 -8.01 5.33
C MET A 305 -0.50 -7.38 4.00
N ALA A 306 -0.11 -8.19 3.01
CA ALA A 306 0.35 -7.72 1.71
C ALA A 306 -0.78 -7.09 0.87
N GLN A 307 -2.02 -7.54 1.06
CA GLN A 307 -3.19 -6.93 0.42
C GLN A 307 -3.39 -5.49 0.89
N ILE A 308 -3.31 -5.21 2.19
CA ILE A 308 -3.77 -3.94 2.76
C ILE A 308 -2.68 -3.01 3.29
N LEU A 309 -1.52 -3.52 3.70
CA LEU A 309 -0.46 -2.70 4.27
C LEU A 309 0.44 -2.13 3.18
N ARG A 310 0.84 -0.87 3.35
CA ARG A 310 1.70 -0.10 2.47
C ARG A 310 2.77 0.60 3.32
N PHE A 311 3.86 0.99 2.67
CA PHE A 311 4.98 1.69 3.30
C PHE A 311 5.31 2.92 2.47
N ASN A 312 5.59 4.04 3.13
CA ASN A 312 6.14 5.24 2.49
C ASN A 312 7.68 5.13 2.36
N ALA A 313 8.34 6.14 1.78
CA ALA A 313 9.80 6.14 1.63
C ALA A 313 10.57 6.04 2.97
N PRO A 314 10.16 6.74 4.05
CA PRO A 314 10.66 6.48 5.41
C PRO A 314 10.40 5.08 5.99
N MET A 315 9.68 4.17 5.31
CA MET A 315 9.23 2.87 5.81
C MET A 315 8.30 2.94 7.04
N ASP A 316 7.48 3.99 7.13
CA ASP A 316 6.29 4.00 7.99
C ASP A 316 5.14 3.25 7.33
N TRP A 317 4.54 2.31 8.06
CA TRP A 317 3.39 1.56 7.56
C TRP A 317 2.09 2.38 7.62
N HIS A 318 1.22 2.14 6.64
CA HIS A 318 -0.15 2.66 6.56
C HIS A 318 -1.06 1.64 5.84
N PHE A 319 -2.36 1.92 5.80
CA PHE A 319 -3.32 1.12 5.05
C PHE A 319 -3.49 1.65 3.62
N ASP A 320 -3.76 0.73 2.69
CA ASP A 320 -4.22 1.04 1.34
C ASP A 320 -5.65 1.62 1.38
N LYS A 321 -5.82 2.77 0.73
CA LYS A 321 -7.07 3.55 0.78
C LYS A 321 -8.23 2.92 -0.02
N LYS A 322 -7.93 2.07 -1.00
CA LYS A 322 -8.93 1.39 -1.85
C LYS A 322 -9.39 0.09 -1.21
N GLU A 323 -8.42 -0.72 -0.77
CA GLU A 323 -8.68 -2.01 -0.12
C GLU A 323 -9.23 -1.83 1.30
N ARG A 324 -8.80 -0.78 2.04
CA ARG A 324 -9.13 -0.53 3.45
C ARG A 324 -9.01 -1.83 4.28
N LEU A 325 -9.93 -2.06 5.23
CA LEU A 325 -10.08 -3.34 5.91
C LEU A 325 -11.21 -4.17 5.30
N LYS A 326 -11.17 -4.45 3.99
CA LYS A 326 -12.14 -5.30 3.29
C LYS A 326 -11.69 -6.77 3.21
N GLY A 327 -12.60 -7.67 2.81
CA GLY A 327 -12.28 -9.10 2.64
C GLY A 327 -11.86 -9.76 3.96
N GLU A 328 -10.75 -10.49 3.96
CA GLU A 328 -10.20 -11.09 5.19
C GLU A 328 -9.71 -10.01 6.19
N ALA A 329 -9.29 -8.83 5.70
CA ALA A 329 -8.75 -7.77 6.55
C ALA A 329 -9.76 -7.19 7.55
N MET A 330 -11.06 -7.29 7.29
CA MET A 330 -12.10 -6.78 8.20
C MET A 330 -12.06 -7.46 9.56
N TYR A 331 -11.63 -8.73 9.61
CA TYR A 331 -11.51 -9.48 10.85
C TYR A 331 -10.36 -9.02 11.75
N TYR A 332 -9.42 -8.21 11.23
CA TYR A 332 -8.31 -7.64 11.99
C TYR A 332 -8.60 -6.23 12.54
N ALA A 333 -9.75 -5.64 12.19
CA ALA A 333 -10.10 -4.26 12.54
C ALA A 333 -10.20 -3.99 14.05
N PHE A 334 -10.50 -4.99 14.87
CA PHE A 334 -10.57 -4.87 16.34
C PHE A 334 -9.25 -4.37 16.96
N ALA A 335 -8.11 -4.67 16.33
CA ALA A 335 -6.81 -4.26 16.85
C ALA A 335 -6.59 -2.74 16.74
N PHE A 336 -7.32 -2.08 15.83
CA PHE A 336 -7.18 -0.66 15.54
C PHE A 336 -8.32 0.17 16.18
N ASP A 337 -9.07 -0.40 17.12
CA ASP A 337 -10.12 0.32 17.84
C ASP A 337 -9.57 1.50 18.65
N GLY A 338 -10.13 2.68 18.35
CA GLY A 338 -9.69 3.96 18.93
C GLY A 338 -8.94 4.86 17.95
N TYR A 339 -8.39 4.27 16.89
CA TYR A 339 -7.67 5.00 15.85
C TYR A 339 -8.59 5.32 14.67
N GLY A 340 -8.42 6.51 14.09
CA GLY A 340 -8.93 6.86 12.78
C GLY A 340 -7.92 6.52 11.67
N LEU A 341 -8.31 6.68 10.41
CA LEU A 341 -7.38 6.73 9.27
C LEU A 341 -7.40 8.14 8.70
N ASP A 342 -6.23 8.70 8.37
CA ASP A 342 -6.14 9.96 7.65
C ASP A 342 -6.34 9.77 6.12
N GLY A 343 -6.33 10.87 5.37
CA GLY A 343 -6.47 10.86 3.90
C GLY A 343 -5.35 10.14 3.14
N ASN A 344 -4.31 9.65 3.83
CA ASN A 344 -3.22 8.81 3.31
C ASN A 344 -3.28 7.36 3.84
N GLY A 345 -4.25 7.03 4.68
CA GLY A 345 -4.44 5.71 5.28
C GLY A 345 -3.59 5.46 6.52
N TYR A 346 -2.94 6.48 7.10
CA TYR A 346 -2.21 6.29 8.35
C TYR A 346 -3.18 6.21 9.54
N PRO A 347 -2.93 5.32 10.51
CA PRO A 347 -3.60 5.38 11.80
C PRO A 347 -3.32 6.71 12.50
N ILE A 348 -4.37 7.36 12.99
CA ILE A 348 -4.30 8.58 13.81
C ILE A 348 -5.08 8.40 15.11
N GLU A 349 -4.63 8.98 16.21
CA GLU A 349 -5.44 9.01 17.44
C GLU A 349 -6.67 9.90 17.22
N SER A 350 -7.87 9.36 17.49
CA SER A 350 -9.11 10.13 17.41
C SER A 350 -9.13 11.20 18.51
N THR A 351 -8.80 12.44 18.16
CA THR A 351 -8.86 13.60 19.08
C THR A 351 -10.29 13.90 19.54
N GLU A 352 -11.29 13.58 18.72
CA GLU A 352 -12.72 13.71 19.05
C GLU A 352 -13.25 12.60 19.99
N ALA A 353 -12.39 11.69 20.48
CA ALA A 353 -12.82 10.51 21.22
C ALA A 353 -13.55 10.79 22.55
N SER A 354 -13.65 12.03 23.05
CA SER A 354 -14.46 12.34 24.25
C SER A 354 -15.96 12.17 23.99
N GLU A 355 -16.49 12.79 22.93
CA GLU A 355 -17.93 12.78 22.65
C GLU A 355 -18.38 11.52 21.89
N TRP A 356 -17.52 10.98 21.02
CA TRP A 356 -17.83 9.77 20.24
C TRP A 356 -17.73 8.46 21.03
N LYS A 357 -17.12 8.45 22.22
CA LYS A 357 -17.01 7.26 23.09
C LYS A 357 -18.34 6.55 23.39
N LYS A 358 -19.46 7.27 23.37
CA LYS A 358 -20.80 6.71 23.60
C LYS A 358 -21.43 6.04 22.37
N TYR A 359 -20.91 6.30 21.17
CA TYR A 359 -21.43 5.75 19.92
C TYR A 359 -20.56 4.57 19.47
N ARG A 360 -21.09 3.35 19.64
CA ARG A 360 -20.39 2.08 19.33
C ARG A 360 -19.69 2.07 17.97
N TRP A 361 -20.35 2.60 16.95
CA TRP A 361 -19.85 2.65 15.57
C TRP A 361 -19.25 4.01 15.15
N LYS A 362 -19.31 5.03 16.02
CA LYS A 362 -18.79 6.40 15.78
C LYS A 362 -19.27 7.06 14.47
N TYR A 363 -20.58 7.08 14.24
CA TYR A 363 -21.24 7.86 13.18
C TYR A 363 -22.45 8.62 13.73
N SER A 364 -22.91 9.64 13.00
CA SER A 364 -24.22 10.28 13.21
C SER A 364 -25.10 10.16 11.96
N CYS A 365 -26.38 9.87 12.19
CA CYS A 365 -27.43 10.04 11.19
C CYS A 365 -28.06 11.41 11.34
N ASN A 366 -28.31 12.08 10.21
CA ASN A 366 -29.42 13.03 10.11
C ASN A 366 -30.63 12.31 9.49
N GLY A 367 -31.82 12.90 9.62
CA GLY A 367 -33.03 12.43 8.94
C GLY A 367 -33.13 12.97 7.52
N TYR A 368 -33.48 12.13 6.54
CA TYR A 368 -34.01 12.54 5.24
C TYR A 368 -35.36 11.88 4.98
N PHE A 369 -36.05 12.34 3.94
CA PHE A 369 -37.37 11.86 3.53
C PHE A 369 -37.37 11.63 2.01
N HIS A 370 -37.87 10.48 1.57
CA HIS A 370 -38.28 10.25 0.20
C HIS A 370 -39.57 11.01 -0.13
N PRO A 371 -39.83 11.26 -1.43
CA PRO A 371 -41.09 11.85 -1.87
C PRO A 371 -42.30 10.96 -1.52
N GLY A 372 -43.09 11.39 -0.53
CA GLY A 372 -44.28 10.67 -0.05
C GLY A 372 -44.19 10.18 1.40
N ASP A 373 -43.01 10.24 2.02
CA ASP A 373 -42.81 9.86 3.42
C ASP A 373 -43.62 10.72 4.39
N LYS A 374 -43.96 10.13 5.55
CA LYS A 374 -44.43 10.89 6.70
C LYS A 374 -43.23 11.29 7.55
N LYS A 375 -43.40 12.31 8.39
CA LYS A 375 -42.35 12.80 9.30
C LYS A 375 -41.79 11.73 10.26
N VAL A 376 -42.51 10.63 10.49
CA VAL A 376 -42.08 9.50 11.34
C VAL A 376 -41.22 8.47 10.59
N ASP A 377 -41.22 8.51 9.25
CA ASP A 377 -40.53 7.54 8.40
C ASP A 377 -39.07 7.95 8.11
N ALA A 378 -38.55 8.97 8.81
CA ALA A 378 -37.25 9.61 8.55
C ALA A 378 -36.09 8.61 8.42
N HIS A 379 -35.56 8.48 7.22
CA HIS A 379 -34.43 7.61 6.86
C HIS A 379 -33.10 8.20 7.34
N CYS A 380 -32.09 7.36 7.55
CA CYS A 380 -30.76 7.82 7.95
C CYS A 380 -29.95 8.22 6.71
N TRP A 381 -29.52 9.47 6.64
CA TRP A 381 -28.32 9.82 5.87
C TRP A 381 -27.17 10.04 6.85
N ILE A 382 -26.01 9.48 6.53
CA ILE A 382 -24.79 9.62 7.32
C ILE A 382 -24.36 11.08 7.24
N ALA A 383 -24.66 11.84 8.28
CA ALA A 383 -24.27 13.24 8.40
C ALA A 383 -22.76 13.35 8.59
N TYR A 384 -22.20 12.39 9.32
CA TYR A 384 -20.77 12.25 9.58
C TYR A 384 -20.48 10.82 10.03
N ALA A 385 -19.65 10.10 9.29
CA ALA A 385 -18.86 9.01 9.86
C ALA A 385 -17.56 9.64 10.38
N LEU A 386 -17.18 9.37 11.62
CA LEU A 386 -15.88 9.80 12.14
C LEU A 386 -14.79 9.21 11.24
N PRO A 387 -13.82 10.00 10.73
CA PRO A 387 -12.70 9.46 9.97
C PRO A 387 -11.95 8.38 10.75
N GLY A 388 -11.93 7.20 10.14
CA GLY A 388 -11.60 5.90 10.69
C GLY A 388 -12.31 5.47 12.00
N GLY A 389 -13.52 5.94 12.26
CA GLY A 389 -14.43 5.26 13.17
C GLY A 389 -14.80 3.86 12.64
N PRO A 390 -15.38 2.97 13.47
CA PRO A 390 -15.78 1.64 13.00
C PRO A 390 -16.75 1.67 11.82
N ALA A 391 -17.60 2.69 11.70
CA ALA A 391 -18.44 2.93 10.52
C ALA A 391 -17.61 3.15 9.24
N ASP A 392 -16.64 4.06 9.26
CA ASP A 392 -15.77 4.32 8.11
C ASP A 392 -14.84 3.13 7.81
N ILE A 393 -13.99 2.70 8.75
CA ILE A 393 -12.98 1.66 8.42
C ILE A 393 -13.63 0.32 8.09
N ARG A 394 -14.65 -0.08 8.85
CA ARG A 394 -15.14 -1.47 8.81
C ARG A 394 -16.34 -1.65 7.91
N LEU A 395 -17.27 -0.70 7.86
CA LEU A 395 -18.37 -0.75 6.90
C LEU A 395 -18.01 -0.03 5.60
N GLY A 396 -17.14 0.99 5.62
CA GLY A 396 -16.90 1.85 4.46
C GLY A 396 -17.84 3.05 4.39
N LEU A 397 -18.56 3.38 5.46
CA LEU A 397 -19.56 4.46 5.46
C LEU A 397 -18.88 5.83 5.37
N GLU A 398 -19.32 6.63 4.40
CA GLU A 398 -18.85 7.98 4.14
C GLU A 398 -19.93 9.03 4.45
N GLY A 399 -19.55 10.32 4.42
CA GLY A 399 -20.52 11.39 4.56
C GLY A 399 -21.47 11.44 3.36
N TYR A 400 -22.75 11.73 3.62
CA TYR A 400 -23.87 11.75 2.65
C TYR A 400 -24.40 10.38 2.19
N ASP A 401 -23.84 9.25 2.65
CA ASP A 401 -24.42 7.93 2.42
C ASP A 401 -25.86 7.86 2.92
N LYS A 402 -26.77 7.43 2.06
CA LYS A 402 -28.19 7.28 2.39
C LYS A 402 -28.48 5.81 2.66
N ILE A 403 -28.91 5.51 3.87
CA ILE A 403 -29.16 4.14 4.30
C ILE A 403 -30.56 3.72 3.87
N TYR A 404 -30.61 2.81 2.90
CA TYR A 404 -31.84 2.20 2.41
C TYR A 404 -32.23 0.96 3.23
N GLY A 405 -31.25 0.18 3.69
CA GLY A 405 -31.53 -1.10 4.36
C GLY A 405 -30.36 -1.69 5.14
N PHE A 406 -30.59 -2.88 5.69
CA PHE A 406 -29.58 -3.67 6.40
C PHE A 406 -29.88 -5.17 6.37
N GLY A 407 -28.90 -5.98 6.75
CA GLY A 407 -29.01 -7.44 6.84
C GLY A 407 -29.08 -8.15 5.49
N GLU A 408 -29.15 -9.49 5.53
CA GLU A 408 -29.14 -10.34 4.33
C GLU A 408 -30.16 -11.48 4.40
N GLY A 409 -30.61 -11.94 3.23
CA GLY A 409 -31.56 -13.04 3.09
C GLY A 409 -32.81 -12.82 3.94
N VAL A 410 -33.13 -13.78 4.81
CA VAL A 410 -34.30 -13.70 5.71
C VAL A 410 -34.19 -12.63 6.81
N SER A 411 -32.99 -12.06 7.02
CA SER A 411 -32.76 -10.94 7.95
C SER A 411 -32.71 -9.57 7.26
N GLN A 412 -32.79 -9.55 5.93
CA GLN A 412 -32.74 -8.31 5.15
C GLN A 412 -33.99 -7.47 5.43
N LYS A 413 -33.77 -6.18 5.68
CA LYS A 413 -34.84 -5.18 5.76
C LYS A 413 -34.48 -3.99 4.90
N LEU A 414 -35.42 -3.60 4.04
CA LEU A 414 -35.31 -2.48 3.11
C LEU A 414 -36.27 -1.36 3.54
N ASN A 415 -36.04 -0.15 3.01
CA ASN A 415 -36.77 1.07 3.34
C ASN A 415 -36.81 1.34 4.87
N VAL A 416 -35.64 1.26 5.52
CA VAL A 416 -35.53 1.33 6.99
C VAL A 416 -35.48 2.76 7.51
N THR A 417 -36.18 3.01 8.61
CA THR A 417 -36.06 4.29 9.32
C THR A 417 -34.70 4.42 10.00
N SER A 418 -34.28 5.65 10.28
CA SER A 418 -33.06 5.96 11.04
C SER A 418 -33.01 5.25 12.41
N GLY A 419 -34.15 5.18 13.11
CA GLY A 419 -34.27 4.47 14.39
C GLY A 419 -34.04 2.96 14.27
N GLU A 420 -34.56 2.33 13.21
CA GLU A 420 -34.38 0.90 12.95
C GLU A 420 -32.94 0.56 12.55
N PHE A 421 -32.30 1.40 11.73
CA PHE A 421 -30.89 1.25 11.37
C PHE A 421 -29.96 1.37 12.59
N ILE A 422 -30.18 2.37 13.44
CA ILE A 422 -29.41 2.56 14.68
C ILE A 422 -29.64 1.38 15.63
N ALA A 423 -30.86 0.87 15.74
CA ALA A 423 -31.16 -0.32 16.53
C ALA A 423 -30.45 -1.56 15.98
N TYR A 424 -30.47 -1.77 14.66
CA TYR A 424 -29.77 -2.86 13.98
C TYR A 424 -28.27 -2.83 14.30
N LEU A 425 -27.57 -1.73 13.99
CA LEU A 425 -26.12 -1.66 14.20
C LEU A 425 -25.71 -1.81 15.67
N ASN A 426 -26.53 -1.33 16.62
CA ASN A 426 -26.29 -1.59 18.04
C ASN A 426 -26.56 -3.05 18.45
N SER A 427 -27.42 -3.78 17.73
CA SER A 427 -27.78 -5.17 18.04
C SER A 427 -26.79 -6.23 17.53
N VAL A 428 -26.05 -5.95 16.44
CA VAL A 428 -25.08 -6.90 15.87
C VAL A 428 -23.98 -7.22 16.92
N PRO A 429 -23.79 -8.47 17.37
CA PRO A 429 -22.79 -8.77 18.40
C PRO A 429 -21.35 -8.45 17.95
N SER A 430 -20.47 -8.04 18.86
CA SER A 430 -19.05 -7.82 18.56
C SER A 430 -18.43 -9.04 17.87
N GLY A 431 -17.61 -8.82 16.84
CA GLY A 431 -17.03 -9.89 16.03
C GLY A 431 -17.99 -10.55 15.05
N LYS A 432 -19.22 -10.04 14.86
CA LYS A 432 -20.15 -10.48 13.80
C LYS A 432 -20.23 -9.47 12.66
N ILE A 433 -20.54 -9.96 11.47
CA ILE A 433 -20.77 -9.13 10.29
C ILE A 433 -22.07 -8.34 10.48
N ALA A 434 -21.97 -7.02 10.34
CA ALA A 434 -23.06 -6.14 10.01
C ALA A 434 -23.10 -5.95 8.49
N THR A 435 -24.30 -5.95 7.91
CA THR A 435 -24.54 -5.65 6.50
C THR A 435 -25.42 -4.42 6.40
N VAL A 436 -25.01 -3.45 5.59
CA VAL A 436 -25.70 -2.17 5.37
C VAL A 436 -25.92 -1.98 3.88
N ILE A 437 -27.06 -1.43 3.49
CA ILE A 437 -27.44 -1.20 2.10
C ILE A 437 -27.61 0.30 1.89
N ILE A 438 -26.80 0.86 1.00
CA ILE A 438 -26.80 2.29 0.64
C ILE A 438 -27.59 2.47 -0.66
N GLU A 439 -28.28 3.59 -0.80
CA GLU A 439 -28.84 4.07 -2.06
C GLU A 439 -28.03 5.23 -2.66
N HIS A 440 -27.71 5.11 -3.95
CA HIS A 440 -27.01 6.10 -4.75
C HIS A 440 -27.93 6.60 -5.87
N TYR A 441 -27.80 7.87 -6.23
CA TYR A 441 -28.67 8.53 -7.20
C TYR A 441 -27.85 9.07 -8.35
N TYR A 442 -28.19 8.71 -9.58
CA TYR A 442 -27.47 9.13 -10.78
C TYR A 442 -28.39 9.93 -11.71
N LEU A 443 -27.97 11.12 -12.11
CA LEU A 443 -28.65 11.95 -13.10
C LEU A 443 -27.74 12.12 -14.31
N ASN A 444 -28.17 11.64 -15.48
CA ASN A 444 -27.37 11.59 -16.71
C ASN A 444 -26.02 10.85 -16.52
N GLY A 445 -26.02 9.72 -15.81
CA GLY A 445 -24.83 8.90 -15.55
C GLY A 445 -23.81 9.53 -14.58
N LYS A 446 -24.19 10.56 -13.82
CA LYS A 446 -23.36 11.18 -12.78
C LYS A 446 -24.07 11.15 -11.44
N GLU A 447 -23.35 10.78 -10.38
CA GLU A 447 -23.91 10.74 -9.03
C GLU A 447 -24.32 12.13 -8.55
N THR A 448 -25.45 12.23 -7.87
CA THR A 448 -25.96 13.48 -7.30
C THR A 448 -26.51 13.31 -5.89
N TYR A 449 -26.16 14.25 -5.03
CA TYR A 449 -26.65 14.36 -3.66
C TYR A 449 -27.67 15.49 -3.50
N LYS A 450 -27.98 16.24 -4.57
CA LYS A 450 -28.91 17.37 -4.51
C LYS A 450 -30.36 16.88 -4.48
N PHE A 451 -31.12 17.36 -3.50
CA PHE A 451 -32.53 16.97 -3.35
C PHE A 451 -33.38 17.26 -4.59
N ASP A 452 -33.19 18.41 -5.25
CA ASP A 452 -33.94 18.77 -6.45
C ASP A 452 -33.64 17.85 -7.66
N ASP A 453 -32.40 17.34 -7.76
CA ASP A 453 -32.01 16.39 -8.81
C ASP A 453 -32.65 15.01 -8.58
N ILE A 454 -32.88 14.63 -7.32
CA ILE A 454 -33.53 13.38 -6.91
C ILE A 454 -35.02 13.37 -7.26
N LEU A 455 -35.66 14.54 -7.33
CA LEU A 455 -37.05 14.66 -7.78
C LEU A 455 -37.21 14.54 -9.32
N ASN A 456 -36.11 14.41 -10.06
CA ASN A 456 -36.14 14.27 -11.51
C ASN A 456 -36.63 12.87 -11.91
N PRO A 457 -37.63 12.74 -12.80
CA PRO A 457 -38.12 11.42 -13.24
C PRO A 457 -37.09 10.60 -14.03
N ASN A 458 -35.96 11.20 -14.45
CA ASN A 458 -34.84 10.53 -15.10
C ASN A 458 -33.68 10.21 -14.13
N VAL A 459 -33.89 10.27 -12.81
CA VAL A 459 -32.88 9.81 -11.84
C VAL A 459 -32.87 8.28 -11.80
N GLU A 460 -31.67 7.70 -11.93
CA GLU A 460 -31.40 6.28 -11.76
C GLU A 460 -31.02 6.03 -10.30
N ILE A 461 -31.55 4.96 -9.69
CA ILE A 461 -31.25 4.58 -8.30
C ILE A 461 -30.47 3.28 -8.32
N HIS A 462 -29.28 3.28 -7.73
CA HIS A 462 -28.44 2.10 -7.54
C HIS A 462 -28.32 1.77 -6.04
N TYR A 463 -28.07 0.50 -5.73
CA TYR A 463 -27.89 0.03 -4.37
C TYR A 463 -26.52 -0.63 -4.19
N GLU A 464 -25.76 -0.19 -3.20
CA GLU A 464 -24.51 -0.83 -2.77
C GLU A 464 -24.76 -1.61 -1.46
N THR A 465 -24.18 -2.81 -1.34
CA THR A 465 -24.20 -3.59 -0.10
C THR A 465 -22.81 -3.60 0.51
N LEU A 466 -22.70 -3.08 1.74
CA LEU A 466 -21.47 -3.00 2.50
C LEU A 466 -21.47 -3.99 3.68
N HIS A 467 -20.30 -4.56 3.97
CA HIS A 467 -20.07 -5.53 5.04
C HIS A 467 -19.00 -5.05 5.99
N GLY A 468 -19.20 -5.22 7.29
CA GLY A 468 -18.22 -4.82 8.29
C GLY A 468 -18.36 -5.55 9.61
N ILE A 469 -17.24 -5.83 10.29
CA ILE A 469 -17.25 -6.52 11.58
C ILE A 469 -17.63 -5.55 12.70
N ALA A 470 -18.64 -5.90 13.49
CA ALA A 470 -19.08 -5.05 14.59
C ALA A 470 -18.02 -4.93 15.70
N PRO A 471 -17.76 -3.71 16.23
CA PRO A 471 -16.86 -3.49 17.37
C PRO A 471 -17.46 -4.06 18.67
#